data_AF-A0A377E7T8-F1
#
_entry.id   AF-A0A377E7T8-F1
#
_cell.length_a   1.000
_cell.length_b   1.000
_cell.length_c   1.000
_cell.angle_alpha   90.00
_cell.angle_beta   90.00
_cell.angle_gamma   90.00
#
_symmetry.space_group_name_H-M   'P 1'
#
loop_
_entity.id
_entity.type
_entity.pdbx_description
1 polymer ?
#
loop_
_entity_poly.entity_id
_entity_poly.type
_entity_poly.pdbx_seq_one_letter_code
_entity_poly.pdbx_strand_id
1 'polypeptide(L)'
;MKHSVSTLNQEMTQLNKETVKITQQNRLNAKIQQWVYLLPGAKTPARLESQIGTLRMSLVNITPDADGTTLTLRIQGESNDPLPAFSGTVEYGQIQGTIDNFQEINVQNQLINAPCQRPRPQRC
;
A
#
# COMPACT_ATOMS: atom_id res chain seq x y z
N MET A 1 19.82 -19.75 -32.55
CA MET A 1 19.92 -18.92 -31.33
C MET A 1 19.02 -17.68 -31.39
N LYS A 2 17.69 -17.84 -31.49
CA LYS A 2 16.72 -16.71 -31.48
C LYS A 2 15.58 -16.88 -30.47
N HIS A 3 15.30 -18.11 -30.03
CA HIS A 3 14.22 -18.39 -29.08
C HIS A 3 14.54 -17.97 -27.64
N SER A 4 15.79 -18.10 -27.18
CA SER A 4 16.17 -17.79 -25.79
C SER A 4 16.25 -16.29 -25.48
N VAL A 5 16.52 -15.44 -26.48
CA VAL A 5 16.57 -13.98 -26.29
C VAL A 5 15.16 -13.38 -26.22
N SER A 6 14.19 -13.99 -26.92
CA SER A 6 12.79 -13.54 -26.91
C SER A 6 12.07 -13.84 -25.59
N THR A 7 12.37 -14.98 -24.96
CA THR A 7 11.81 -15.37 -23.64
C THR A 7 12.42 -14.52 -22.53
N LEU A 8 13.74 -14.27 -22.57
CA LEU A 8 14.41 -13.39 -21.61
C LEU A 8 13.88 -11.94 -21.69
N ASN A 9 13.58 -11.45 -22.90
CA ASN A 9 13.03 -10.10 -23.08
C ASN A 9 11.57 -10.01 -22.59
N GLN A 10 10.77 -11.07 -22.76
CA GLN A 10 9.41 -11.14 -22.20
C GLN A 10 9.44 -11.15 -20.67
N GLU A 11 10.31 -11.96 -20.06
CA GLU A 11 10.53 -11.97 -18.61
C GLU A 11 11.02 -10.60 -18.10
N MET A 12 11.97 -9.97 -18.78
CA MET A 12 12.49 -8.65 -18.40
C MET A 12 11.41 -7.56 -18.55
N THR A 13 10.51 -7.66 -19.54
CA THR A 13 9.40 -6.71 -19.72
C THR A 13 8.28 -6.92 -18.70
N GLN A 14 8.03 -8.18 -18.30
CA GLN A 14 7.07 -8.53 -17.24
C GLN A 14 7.60 -8.10 -15.87
N LEU A 15 8.87 -8.39 -15.57
CA LEU A 15 9.58 -8.01 -14.35
C LEU A 15 9.72 -6.49 -14.22
N ASN A 16 9.91 -5.77 -15.33
CA ASN A 16 9.99 -4.30 -15.33
C ASN A 16 8.68 -3.65 -14.89
N LYS A 17 7.52 -4.17 -15.31
CA LYS A 17 6.22 -3.53 -15.03
C LYS A 17 5.86 -3.56 -13.55
N GLU A 18 6.15 -4.66 -12.86
CA GLU A 18 5.96 -4.78 -11.42
C GLU A 18 7.01 -3.96 -10.65
N THR A 19 8.27 -4.00 -11.10
CA THR A 19 9.38 -3.23 -10.51
C THR A 19 9.18 -1.71 -10.58
N VAL A 20 8.61 -1.19 -11.68
CA VAL A 20 8.34 0.24 -11.85
C VAL A 20 7.32 0.74 -10.82
N LYS A 21 6.24 -0.02 -10.58
CA LYS A 21 5.21 0.37 -9.59
C LYS A 21 5.74 0.32 -8.17
N ILE A 22 6.59 -0.66 -7.84
CA ILE A 22 7.27 -0.74 -6.54
C ILE A 22 8.22 0.45 -6.36
N THR A 23 9.05 0.73 -7.36
CA THR A 23 9.99 1.87 -7.33
C THR A 23 9.24 3.19 -7.19
N GLN A 24 8.11 3.33 -7.86
CA GLN A 24 7.23 4.48 -7.73
C GLN A 24 6.69 4.61 -6.30
N GLN A 25 6.13 3.55 -5.73
CA GLN A 25 5.61 3.59 -4.35
C GLN A 25 6.72 3.97 -3.35
N ASN A 26 7.91 3.39 -3.48
CA ASN A 26 9.03 3.70 -2.60
C ASN A 26 9.48 5.16 -2.71
N ARG A 27 9.49 5.74 -3.92
CA ARG A 27 9.81 7.16 -4.12
C ARG A 27 8.74 8.10 -3.56
N LEU A 28 7.46 7.75 -3.72
CA LEU A 28 6.36 8.52 -3.13
C LEU A 28 6.46 8.52 -1.60
N ASN A 29 6.72 7.36 -1.00
CA ASN A 29 6.87 7.20 0.45
C ASN A 29 8.18 7.78 1.00
N ALA A 30 9.23 7.90 0.19
CA ALA A 30 10.48 8.53 0.62
C ALA A 30 10.35 10.05 0.81
N LYS A 31 9.40 10.69 0.13
CA LYS A 31 9.20 12.14 0.20
C LYS A 31 8.40 12.57 1.43
N ILE A 32 7.66 11.66 2.06
CA ILE A 32 6.71 12.04 3.11
C ILE A 32 6.76 11.06 4.29
N GLN A 33 6.75 11.61 5.49
CA GLN A 33 6.87 10.86 6.75
C GLN A 33 5.52 10.63 7.45
N GLN A 34 4.49 11.43 7.14
CA GLN A 34 3.23 11.46 7.89
C GLN A 34 2.12 10.61 7.28
N TRP A 35 2.25 10.24 6.00
CA TRP A 35 1.29 9.40 5.28
C TRP A 35 2.03 8.47 4.32
N VAL A 36 1.35 7.39 3.92
CA VAL A 36 1.91 6.36 3.04
C VAL A 36 1.03 6.15 1.82
N TYR A 37 1.66 6.10 0.65
CA TYR A 37 1.08 5.62 -0.58
C TYR A 37 1.16 4.11 -0.64
N LEU A 38 0.01 3.50 -0.94
CA LEU A 38 -0.12 2.10 -1.26
C LEU A 38 -0.68 2.00 -2.67
N LEU A 39 0.17 1.59 -3.62
CA LEU A 39 -0.25 1.40 -5.00
C LEU A 39 -0.78 -0.03 -5.17
N PRO A 40 -2.04 -0.23 -5.63
CA PRO A 40 -2.61 -1.56 -5.83
C PRO A 40 -1.77 -2.46 -6.75
N GLY A 41 -1.05 -1.85 -7.70
CA GLY A 41 -0.16 -2.56 -8.62
C GLY A 41 1.26 -2.82 -8.11
N ALA A 42 1.67 -2.25 -6.97
CA ALA A 42 2.97 -2.53 -6.36
C ALA A 42 2.88 -3.68 -5.35
N LYS A 43 1.73 -3.82 -4.65
CA LYS A 43 1.48 -4.86 -3.62
C LYS A 43 2.55 -4.94 -2.52
N THR A 44 3.39 -3.91 -2.39
CA THR A 44 4.47 -3.86 -1.41
C THR A 44 4.00 -3.24 -0.11
N PRO A 45 4.42 -3.78 1.04
CA PRO A 45 4.16 -3.15 2.31
C PRO A 45 4.84 -1.79 2.39
N ALA A 46 4.13 -0.77 2.88
CA ALA A 46 4.68 0.52 3.24
C ALA A 46 4.80 0.65 4.77
N ARG A 47 5.81 1.37 5.22
CA ARG A 47 6.03 1.68 6.64
C ARG A 47 5.48 3.08 6.93
N LEU A 48 4.64 3.19 7.94
CA LEU A 48 4.10 4.43 8.47
C LEU A 48 4.55 4.58 9.92
N GLU A 49 5.29 5.64 10.22
CA GLU A 49 5.58 6.02 11.60
C GLU A 49 4.40 6.82 12.15
N SER A 50 3.70 6.25 13.12
CA SER A 50 2.51 6.85 13.71
C SER A 50 2.70 7.09 15.21
N GLN A 51 1.80 7.86 15.82
CA GLN A 51 1.83 8.14 17.25
C GLN A 51 1.66 6.88 18.12
N ILE A 52 1.10 5.81 17.56
CA ILE A 52 0.91 4.52 18.24
C ILE A 52 2.05 3.53 17.97
N GLY A 53 3.09 3.95 17.26
CA GLY A 53 4.22 3.12 16.85
C GLY A 53 4.35 2.99 15.33
N THR A 54 5.31 2.18 14.91
CA THR A 54 5.57 1.92 13.49
C THR A 54 4.62 0.87 12.95
N LEU A 55 3.83 1.24 11.95
CA LEU A 55 2.86 0.40 11.28
C LEU A 55 3.38 -0.04 9.91
N ARG A 56 3.12 -1.30 9.57
CA ARG A 56 3.32 -1.86 8.24
C ARG A 56 1.95 -2.06 7.58
N MET A 57 1.71 -1.31 6.52
CA MET A 57 0.43 -1.33 5.80
C MET A 57 0.63 -1.97 4.42
N SER A 58 -0.29 -2.83 3.99
CA SER A 58 -0.21 -3.50 2.69
C SER A 58 -1.60 -3.73 2.11
N LEU A 59 -1.71 -3.69 0.79
CA LEU A 59 -2.95 -3.98 0.07
C LEU A 59 -2.92 -5.43 -0.43
N VAL A 60 -3.91 -6.21 -0.05
CA VAL A 60 -4.11 -7.60 -0.48
C VAL A 60 -5.54 -7.81 -0.97
N ASN A 61 -5.80 -8.94 -1.66
CA ASN A 61 -7.14 -9.28 -2.18
C ASN A 61 -7.79 -8.14 -2.98
N ILE A 62 -7.05 -7.59 -3.94
CA ILE A 62 -7.57 -6.53 -4.82
C ILE A 62 -8.41 -7.19 -5.91
N THR A 63 -9.72 -7.02 -5.82
CA THR A 63 -10.70 -7.58 -6.74
C THR A 63 -11.60 -6.48 -7.30
N PRO A 64 -11.83 -6.43 -8.62
CA PRO A 64 -12.85 -5.54 -9.18
C PRO A 64 -14.22 -6.00 -8.68
N ASP A 65 -15.07 -5.06 -8.28
CA ASP A 65 -16.44 -5.28 -7.82
C ASP A 65 -17.41 -4.45 -8.67
N ALA A 66 -18.71 -4.75 -8.64
CA ALA A 66 -19.73 -4.09 -9.46
C ALA A 66 -19.76 -2.57 -9.26
N ASP A 67 -19.46 -2.11 -8.05
CA ASP A 67 -19.42 -0.68 -7.67
C ASP A 67 -17.98 -0.10 -7.58
N GLY A 68 -16.95 -0.85 -8.03
CA GLY A 68 -15.57 -0.34 -8.06
C GLY A 68 -14.49 -1.40 -7.86
N THR A 69 -13.69 -1.26 -6.81
CA THR A 69 -12.61 -2.21 -6.49
C THR A 69 -12.60 -2.47 -5.00
N THR A 70 -12.83 -3.72 -4.62
CA THR A 70 -12.66 -4.18 -3.25
C THR A 70 -11.21 -4.54 -3.01
N LEU A 71 -10.66 -4.06 -1.89
CA LEU A 71 -9.31 -4.37 -1.47
C LEU A 71 -9.26 -4.54 0.04
N THR A 72 -8.37 -5.40 0.51
CA THR A 72 -8.13 -5.59 1.94
C THR A 72 -6.88 -4.80 2.33
N LEU A 73 -7.06 -3.77 3.15
CA LEU A 73 -5.96 -3.07 3.80
C LEU A 73 -5.51 -3.85 5.04
N ARG A 74 -4.33 -4.44 4.96
CA ARG A 74 -3.71 -5.16 6.08
C ARG A 74 -2.76 -4.23 6.82
N ILE A 75 -3.05 -3.96 8.08
CA ILE A 75 -2.23 -3.14 8.98
C ILE A 75 -1.62 -4.05 10.03
N GLN A 76 -0.31 -3.97 10.20
CA GLN A 76 0.46 -4.76 11.16
C GLN A 76 1.38 -3.86 11.96
N GLY A 77 1.52 -4.11 13.25
CA GLY A 77 2.57 -3.47 14.05
C GLY A 77 3.92 -4.02 13.61
N GLU A 78 4.92 -3.15 13.49
CA GLU A 78 6.30 -3.61 13.31
C GLU A 78 6.94 -3.99 14.65
N SER A 79 6.46 -3.40 15.75
CA SER A 79 6.80 -3.86 17.09
C SER A 79 6.03 -5.13 17.45
N ASN A 80 6.57 -5.89 18.39
CA ASN A 80 5.88 -7.02 19.02
C ASN A 80 4.82 -6.56 20.05
N ASP A 81 4.65 -5.23 20.22
CA ASP A 81 3.71 -4.67 21.16
C ASP A 81 2.28 -4.72 20.59
N PRO A 82 1.28 -4.99 21.43
CA PRO A 82 -0.11 -4.99 20.99
C PRO A 82 -0.51 -3.58 20.52
N LEU A 83 -1.01 -3.50 19.29
CA LEU A 83 -1.50 -2.24 18.75
C LEU A 83 -2.75 -1.78 19.51
N PRO A 84 -2.77 -0.56 20.08
CA PRO A 84 -3.97 0.00 20.69
C PRO A 84 -5.07 0.19 19.64
N ALA A 85 -6.30 0.42 20.08
CA ALA A 85 -7.35 0.83 19.16
C ALA A 85 -6.98 2.18 18.53
N PHE A 86 -7.15 2.30 17.23
CA PHE A 86 -6.81 3.53 16.51
C PHE A 86 -7.81 3.82 15.40
N SER A 87 -7.91 5.09 15.05
CA SER A 87 -8.62 5.57 13.89
C SER A 87 -7.62 6.19 12.92
N GLY A 88 -7.85 6.00 11.62
CA GLY A 88 -7.07 6.63 10.57
C GLY A 88 -7.98 7.11 9.45
N THR A 89 -7.51 8.07 8.67
CA THR A 89 -8.14 8.45 7.42
C THR A 89 -7.39 7.78 6.29
N VAL A 90 -8.10 7.00 5.49
CA VAL A 90 -7.57 6.45 4.23
C VAL A 90 -8.08 7.31 3.10
N GLU A 91 -7.17 7.74 2.25
CA GLU A 91 -7.49 8.47 1.02
C GLU A 91 -7.26 7.53 -0.17
N TYR A 92 -8.25 7.43 -1.04
CA TYR A 92 -8.18 6.62 -2.25
C TYR A 92 -8.67 7.42 -3.45
N GLY A 93 -8.01 7.21 -4.59
CA GLY A 93 -8.28 7.96 -5.81
C GLY A 93 -7.36 7.51 -6.92
N GLN A 94 -7.20 8.37 -7.93
CA GLN A 94 -6.31 8.12 -9.05
C GLN A 94 -5.12 9.06 -8.98
N ILE A 95 -3.94 8.54 -9.28
CA ILE A 95 -2.73 9.35 -9.43
C ILE A 95 -2.50 9.54 -10.92
N GLN A 96 -2.59 10.78 -11.38
CA GLN A 96 -2.31 11.17 -12.76
C GLN A 96 -0.95 11.88 -12.83
N GLY A 97 -0.16 11.58 -13.86
CA GLY A 97 1.16 12.19 -14.07
C GLY A 97 2.31 11.19 -13.99
N THR A 98 3.49 11.69 -13.62
CA THR A 98 4.76 10.95 -13.57
C THR A 98 5.23 10.75 -12.13
N ILE A 99 6.25 9.93 -11.92
CA ILE A 99 6.82 9.67 -10.57
C ILE A 99 7.32 10.98 -9.92
N ASP A 100 7.81 11.93 -10.72
CA ASP A 100 8.38 13.19 -10.23
C ASP A 100 7.35 14.29 -10.07
N ASN A 101 6.33 14.31 -10.94
CA ASN A 101 5.22 15.27 -10.90
C ASN A 101 3.91 14.52 -11.07
N PHE A 102 3.21 14.31 -9.96
CA PHE A 102 1.92 13.64 -9.92
C PHE A 102 0.86 14.55 -9.33
N GLN A 103 -0.39 14.33 -9.73
CA GLN A 103 -1.57 14.94 -9.16
C GLN A 103 -2.54 13.83 -8.74
N GLU A 104 -3.13 14.01 -7.58
CA GLU A 104 -4.18 13.14 -7.08
C GLU A 104 -5.51 13.68 -7.56
N ILE A 105 -6.26 12.88 -8.29
CA ILE A 105 -7.56 13.23 -8.84
C ILE A 105 -8.61 12.25 -8.32
N ASN A 106 -9.85 12.72 -8.20
CA ASN A 106 -10.96 11.90 -7.70
C ASN A 106 -10.67 11.28 -6.32
N VAL A 107 -9.97 12.00 -5.44
CA VAL A 107 -9.63 11.53 -4.10
C VAL A 107 -10.89 11.54 -3.23
N GLN A 108 -11.11 10.42 -2.54
CA GLN A 108 -12.16 10.23 -1.56
C GLN A 108 -11.55 9.77 -0.24
N ASN A 109 -12.14 10.24 0.86
CA ASN A 109 -11.63 10.01 2.20
C ASN A 109 -12.56 9.06 2.93
N GLN A 110 -11.99 8.03 3.55
CA GLN A 110 -12.72 7.07 4.36
C GLN A 110 -12.04 6.91 5.72
N LEU A 111 -12.82 7.15 6.77
CA LEU A 111 -12.40 6.86 8.13
C LEU A 111 -12.37 5.35 8.36
N ILE A 112 -11.22 4.86 8.80
CA ILE A 112 -11.04 3.49 9.25
C ILE A 112 -10.88 3.48 10.77
N ASN A 113 -11.55 2.54 11.41
CA ASN A 113 -11.43 2.30 12.84
C ASN A 113 -10.93 0.88 13.04
N ALA A 114 -9.71 0.77 13.56
CA ALA A 114 -9.11 -0.51 13.89
C ALA A 114 -9.30 -0.78 15.39
N PRO A 115 -9.89 -1.93 15.76
CA PRO A 115 -10.00 -2.31 17.15
C PRO A 115 -8.62 -2.65 17.72
N CYS A 116 -8.47 -2.57 19.05
CA CYS A 116 -7.24 -2.97 19.72
C CYS A 116 -6.92 -4.44 19.42
N GLN A 117 -5.69 -4.70 18.97
CA GLN A 117 -5.21 -6.04 18.66
C GLN A 117 -4.55 -6.62 19.91
N ARG A 118 -5.35 -7.17 20.82
CA ARG A 118 -4.86 -8.05 21.89
C ARG A 118 -5.38 -9.47 21.70
N PRO A 119 -4.56 -10.51 21.92
CA PRO A 119 -5.11 -11.82 22.25
C PRO A 119 -5.84 -11.67 23.60
N ARG A 120 -7.13 -12.09 23.64
CA ARG A 120 -8.05 -12.11 24.81
C ARG A 120 -7.42 -12.26 26.21
N PRO A 121 -8.14 -11.97 27.33
CA PRO A 121 -9.13 -10.93 27.59
C PRO A 121 -8.68 -10.12 28.82
N GLN A 122 -7.98 -9.01 28.64
CA GLN A 122 -7.75 -8.04 29.71
C GLN A 122 -8.03 -6.66 29.16
N ARG A 123 -8.90 -5.95 29.90
CA ARG A 123 -9.66 -4.76 29.50
C ARG A 123 -8.77 -3.67 28.85
N CYS A 124 -9.41 -2.95 27.93
CA CYS A 124 -9.00 -1.60 27.54
C CYS A 124 -8.97 -0.69 28.78
#